data_AF-A0A1F3B9N5-F1
#
_entry.id   AF-A0A1F3B9N5-F1
#
_cell.length_a   1.000
_cell.length_b   1.000
_cell.length_c   1.000
_cell.angle_alpha   90.00
_cell.angle_beta   90.00
_cell.angle_gamma   90.00
#
_symmetry.space_group_name_H-M   'P 1'
#
loop_
_entity.id
_entity.type
_entity.pdbx_description
1 polymer ?
#
loop_
_entity_poly.entity_id
_entity_poly.type
_entity_poly.pdbx_seq_one_letter_code
_entity_poly.pdbx_strand_id
1 'polypeptide(L)' 'MVFWMVAIWAGAVVLAIWAVVLLFPRTPALPRLSPREIARTRYAGGELTAPQLREILKALD' A
#
# COMPACT_ATOMS: atom_id res chain seq x y z
N MET A 1 16.00 -33.98 20.90
CA MET A 1 14.53 -33.87 21.07
C MET A 1 14.03 -32.46 20.78
N VAL A 2 14.44 -31.44 21.56
CA VAL A 2 14.03 -30.04 21.35
C VAL A 2 14.44 -29.49 19.97
N PHE A 3 15.66 -29.81 19.51
CA PHE A 3 16.15 -29.35 18.20
C PHE A 3 15.29 -29.83 17.01
N TRP A 4 14.84 -31.09 17.06
CA TRP A 4 13.97 -31.67 16.04
C TRP A 4 12.59 -31.01 16.04
N MET A 5 12.06 -30.71 17.22
CA MET A 5 10.81 -29.98 17.38
C MET A 5 10.91 -28.58 16.75
N VAL A 6 11.99 -27.84 17.05
CA VAL A 6 12.23 -26.51 16.49
C VAL A 6 12.37 -26.54 14.97
N ALA A 7 13.10 -27.52 14.42
CA ALA A 7 13.28 -27.64 12.97
C ALA A 7 11.94 -27.89 12.24
N ILE A 8 11.09 -28.77 12.78
CA ILE A 8 9.75 -29.04 12.23
C ILE A 8 8.87 -27.79 12.31
N TRP A 9 8.85 -27.11 13.45
CA TRP A 9 8.02 -25.91 13.61
C TRP A 9 8.51 -24.75 12.74
N ALA A 10 9.81 -24.56 12.58
CA ALA A 10 10.36 -23.56 11.68
C ALA A 10 9.93 -23.83 10.23
N GLY A 11 10.02 -25.09 9.77
CA GLY A 11 9.54 -25.49 8.45
C GLY A 11 8.04 -25.27 8.27
N ALA A 12 7.24 -25.63 9.27
CA ALA A 12 5.79 -25.45 9.25
C ALA A 12 5.39 -23.97 9.17
N VAL A 13 6.06 -23.08 9.91
CA VAL A 13 5.82 -21.63 9.87
C VAL A 13 6.17 -21.06 8.50
N VAL A 14 7.31 -21.44 7.92
CA VAL A 14 7.71 -20.99 6.58
C VAL A 14 6.68 -21.43 5.53
N LEU A 15 6.23 -22.69 5.58
CA LEU A 15 5.20 -23.21 4.69
C LEU A 15 3.86 -22.49 4.85
N ALA A 16 3.45 -22.19 6.08
CA ALA A 16 2.23 -21.44 6.35
C ALA A 16 2.29 -20.03 5.78
N ILE A 17 3.40 -19.31 5.98
CA ILE A 17 3.60 -17.97 5.41
C ILE A 17 3.60 -18.03 3.88
N TRP A 18 4.28 -19.02 3.29
CA TRP A 18 4.31 -19.21 1.85
C TRP A 18 2.91 -19.46 1.29
N ALA A 19 2.13 -20.34 1.91
CA ALA A 19 0.76 -20.63 1.53
C ALA A 19 -0.14 -19.37 1.61
N VAL A 20 0.01 -18.56 2.66
CA VAL A 20 -0.73 -17.30 2.80
C VAL A 20 -0.34 -16.30 1.71
N VAL A 21 0.95 -16.15 1.40
CA VAL A 21 1.40 -15.23 0.33
C VAL A 21 0.93 -15.70 -1.05
N LEU A 22 0.86 -17.02 -1.27
CA LEU A 22 0.38 -17.60 -2.52
C LEU A 22 -1.14 -17.45 -2.68
N LEU A 23 -1.90 -17.68 -1.62
CA LEU A 23 -3.38 -17.60 -1.63
C LEU A 23 -3.88 -16.16 -1.56
N PHE A 24 -3.15 -15.29 -0.89
CA PHE A 24 -3.42 -13.87 -0.78
C PHE A 24 -2.24 -13.11 -1.39
N PRO A 25 -2.10 -13.13 -2.74
CA PRO A 25 -1.13 -12.27 -3.40
C PRO A 25 -1.40 -10.87 -2.89
N ARG A 26 -0.42 -10.29 -2.18
CA ARG A 26 -0.54 -8.94 -1.60
C ARG A 26 -1.08 -8.08 -2.71
N THR A 27 -2.32 -7.61 -2.56
CA THR A 27 -2.90 -6.62 -3.45
C THR A 27 -1.83 -5.55 -3.55
N PRO A 28 -1.36 -5.20 -4.76
CA PRO A 28 -0.41 -4.11 -4.88
C PRO A 28 -1.03 -2.98 -4.08
N ALA A 29 -0.30 -2.47 -3.08
CA ALA A 29 -0.79 -1.38 -2.25
C ALA A 29 -1.39 -0.38 -3.23
N LEU A 30 -2.70 -0.13 -3.11
CA LEU A 30 -3.43 0.81 -3.98
C LEU A 30 -2.46 1.96 -4.24
N PRO A 31 -2.22 2.33 -5.52
CA PRO A 31 -1.24 3.35 -5.84
C PRO A 31 -1.50 4.48 -4.86
N ARG A 32 -0.53 4.77 -3.99
CA ARG A 32 -0.68 5.83 -3.00
C ARG A 32 -0.84 7.07 -3.85
N LEU A 33 -2.08 7.45 -4.13
CA LEU A 33 -2.41 8.57 -4.98
C LEU A 33 -1.66 9.72 -4.34
N SER A 34 -0.71 10.27 -5.07
CA SER A 34 0.11 11.35 -4.55
C SER A 34 -0.84 12.47 -4.14
N PRO A 35 -0.55 13.24 -3.08
CA PRO A 35 -1.49 14.28 -2.68
C PRO A 35 -1.70 15.33 -3.80
N ARG A 36 -0.81 15.40 -4.80
CA ARG A 36 -1.02 16.12 -6.08
C ARG A 36 -2.14 15.53 -6.93
N GLU A 37 -2.14 14.20 -7.11
CA GLU A 37 -3.20 13.51 -7.86
C GLU A 37 -4.55 13.68 -7.16
N ILE A 38 -4.60 13.65 -5.83
CA ILE A 38 -5.84 13.90 -5.08
C ILE A 38 -6.36 15.32 -5.34
N ALA A 39 -5.49 16.33 -5.25
CA ALA A 39 -5.87 17.72 -5.52
C ALA A 39 -6.36 17.94 -6.96
N ARG A 40 -5.68 17.31 -7.95
CA ARG A 40 -6.08 17.39 -9.36
C ARG A 40 -7.42 16.69 -9.62
N THR A 41 -7.68 15.57 -8.96
CA THR A 41 -8.95 14.85 -9.09
C THR A 41 -10.12 15.68 -8.53
N ARG A 42 -9.92 16.36 -7.40
CA ARG A 42 -10.95 17.25 -6.84
C ARG A 42 -11.18 18.52 -7.66
N TYR A 43 -10.14 19.06 -8.30
CA TYR A 43 -10.30 20.13 -9.28
C TYR A 43 -11.15 19.69 -10.48
N ALA A 44 -10.91 18.48 -11.00
CA ALA A 44 -11.72 17.92 -12.08
C ALA A 44 -13.19 17.65 -11.67
N GLY A 45 -13.41 17.35 -10.38
CA GLY A 45 -14.75 17.26 -9.78
C GLY A 45 -15.44 18.60 -9.53
N GLY A 46 -14.78 19.74 -9.79
CA GLY A 46 -15.32 21.07 -9.56
C GLY A 46 -15.33 21.51 -8.10
N GLU A 47 -14.74 20.72 -7.19
CA GLU A 47 -14.67 21.02 -5.75
C GLU A 47 -13.59 22.06 -5.43
N LEU A 48 -12.64 22.28 -6.34
CA LEU A 48 -11.61 23.32 -6.24
C LEU A 48 -11.64 24.24 -7.44
N THR A 49 -11.31 25.51 -7.17
CA THR A 49 -11.01 26.48 -8.24
C THR A 49 -9.54 26.42 -8.65
N ALA A 50 -9.24 26.84 -9.89
CA ALA A 50 -7.89 26.86 -10.45
C ALA A 50 -6.83 27.56 -9.55
N PRO A 51 -7.11 28.72 -8.92
CA PRO A 51 -6.16 29.34 -7.99
C PRO A 51 -5.88 28.47 -6.75
N GLN A 52 -6.90 27.84 -6.16
CA GLN A 52 -6.75 26.99 -4.98
C GLN A 52 -5.92 25.73 -5.30
N LEU A 53 -6.14 25.11 -6.46
CA LEU A 53 -5.30 24.00 -6.92
C LEU A 53 -3.84 24.42 -7.02
N ARG A 54 -3.57 25.61 -7.59
CA ARG A 54 -2.21 26.10 -7.80
C ARG A 54 -1.48 26.37 -6.48
N GLU A 55 -2.19 26.90 -5.49
CA GLU A 55 -1.65 27.13 -4.15
C GLU A 55 -1.34 25.83 -3.42
N ILE A 56 -2.24 24.84 -3.49
CA ILE A 56 -2.02 23.50 -2.92
C ILE A 56 -0.84 22.82 -3.58
N LEU A 57 -0.73 22.84 -4.91
CA LEU A 57 0.40 22.24 -5.62
C LEU A 57 1.74 22.88 -5.25
N LYS A 58 1.76 24.19 -5.01
CA LYS A 58 2.95 24.94 -4.59
C LYS A 58 3.36 24.64 -3.14
N ALA A 59 2.39 24.38 -2.25
CA ALA A 59 2.65 23.98 -0.86
C ALA A 59 3.10 22.50 -0.75
N LEU A 60 2.93 21.73 -1.81
CA LEU A 60 3.23 20.30 -1.89
C LEU A 60 4.51 20.00 -2.71
N ASP A 61 5.24 21.04 -3.11
CA ASP A 61 6.62 21.02 -3.64
C ASP A 61 7.60 21.23 -2.48
#